data_AF-N9CRV6-F1
#
_entry.id   AF-N9CRV6-F1
#
_cell.length_a   1.000
_cell.length_b   1.000
_cell.length_c   1.000
_cell.angle_alpha   90.00
_cell.angle_beta   90.00
_cell.angle_gamma   90.00
#
_symmetry.space_group_name_H-M   'P 1'
#
loop_
_entity.id
_entity.type
_entity.pdbx_description
1 polymer ?
#
loop_
_entity_poly.entity_id
_entity_poly.type
_entity_poly.pdbx_seq_one_letter_code
_entity_poly.pdbx_strand_id
1 'polypeptide(L)' 'MLPTKGCHPELNVLYIGGYILKKLYERKNKRMPISQLMKMGTRELSITVDYIILALDWLYIISAISYNSKEVFINEIG' A
#
# COMPACT_ATOMS: atom_id res chain seq x y z
N MET A 1 9.38 10.29 -0.63
CA MET A 1 9.19 11.74 -0.41
C MET A 1 9.27 12.01 1.09
N LEU A 2 10.21 12.83 1.54
CA LEU A 2 10.25 13.26 2.94
C LEU A 2 9.19 14.35 3.15
N PRO A 3 8.36 14.28 4.19
CA PRO A 3 7.34 15.30 4.44
C PRO A 3 8.04 16.61 4.83
N THR A 4 8.10 17.55 3.89
CA THR A 4 8.41 18.95 4.17
C THR A 4 7.12 19.71 4.47
N LYS A 5 7.18 20.75 5.31
CA LYS A 5 6.01 21.58 5.67
C LYS A 5 5.24 22.00 4.42
N GLY A 6 3.92 21.78 4.42
CA GLY A 6 3.03 22.07 3.28
C GLY A 6 2.73 20.87 2.38
N CYS A 7 3.35 19.71 2.62
CA CYS A 7 2.97 18.46 1.94
C CYS A 7 1.75 17.85 2.62
N HIS A 8 0.74 17.44 1.83
CA HIS A 8 -0.42 16.67 2.27
C HIS A 8 0.05 15.32 2.86
N PRO A 9 0.07 15.14 4.20
CA PRO A 9 0.66 13.95 4.82
C PRO A 9 -0.02 12.65 4.37
N GLU A 10 -1.31 12.72 4.04
CA GLU A 10 -2.13 11.66 3.47
C GLU A 10 -1.65 11.13 2.11
N LEU A 11 -0.88 11.92 1.36
CA LEU A 11 -0.27 11.52 0.09
C LEU A 11 1.12 10.89 0.25
N ASN A 12 1.66 10.88 1.47
CA ASN A 12 3.00 10.35 1.70
C ASN A 12 3.03 8.83 1.54
N VAL A 13 4.09 8.32 0.91
CA VAL A 13 4.33 6.87 0.72
C VAL A 13 4.23 6.07 2.02
N LEU A 14 4.62 6.68 3.15
CA LEU A 14 4.59 6.08 4.48
C LEU A 14 3.16 5.96 5.01
N TYR A 15 2.33 6.99 4.79
CA TYR A 15 0.91 6.96 5.13
C TYR A 15 0.15 5.94 4.28
N ILE A 16 0.32 6.02 2.96
CA ILE A 16 -0.33 5.11 2.00
C ILE A 16 0.13 3.67 2.23
N GLY A 17 1.43 3.45 2.45
CA GLY A 17 1.97 2.14 2.75
C GLY A 17 1.40 1.57 4.05
N GLY A 18 1.35 2.37 5.13
CA GLY A 18 0.71 1.97 6.38
C GLY A 18 -0.78 1.64 6.21
N TYR A 19 -1.49 2.41 5.39
CA TYR A 19 -2.89 2.16 5.05
C TYR A 19 -3.08 0.82 4.33
N ILE A 20 -2.27 0.54 3.32
CA ILE A 20 -2.29 -0.72 2.58
C ILE A 20 -2.00 -1.90 3.52
N LEU A 21 -0.99 -1.79 4.39
CA LEU A 21 -0.66 -2.84 5.36
C LEU A 21 -1.82 -3.10 6.32
N LYS A 22 -2.46 -2.05 6.84
CA LYS A 22 -3.65 -2.18 7.70
C LYS A 22 -4.77 -2.96 6.99
N LYS A 23 -5.08 -2.61 5.74
CA LYS A 23 -6.14 -3.23 4.94
C LYS A 23 -5.85 -4.68 4.58
N LEU A 24 -4.57 -5.01 4.36
CA LEU A 24 -4.13 -6.40 4.23
C LEU A 24 -4.33 -7.13 5.56
N TYR A 25 -3.87 -6.57 6.69
CA TYR A 25 -3.94 -7.20 8.01
C TYR A 25 -5.37 -7.48 8.48
N GLU A 26 -6.32 -6.62 8.12
CA GLU A 26 -7.76 -6.80 8.41
C GLU A 26 -8.39 -7.98 7.63
N ARG A 27 -7.72 -8.52 6.61
CA ARG A 27 -8.20 -9.69 5.85
C ARG A 27 -7.77 -10.99 6.52
N LYS A 28 -8.67 -11.98 6.57
CA LYS A 28 -8.42 -13.30 7.16
C LYS A 28 -7.15 -14.01 6.66
N ASN A 29 -6.78 -13.80 5.39
CA ASN A 29 -5.59 -14.40 4.77
C ASN A 29 -4.41 -13.43 4.63
N LYS A 30 -4.53 -12.18 5.08
CA LYS A 30 -3.55 -11.11 4.90
C LYS A 30 -3.15 -10.85 3.44
N ARG A 31 -4.06 -11.13 2.50
CA ARG A 31 -3.83 -10.95 1.06
C ARG A 31 -4.95 -10.14 0.42
N MET A 32 -4.64 -9.47 -0.69
CA MET A 32 -5.61 -8.76 -1.49
C MET A 32 -5.22 -8.75 -2.98
N PRO A 33 -6.17 -8.94 -3.91
CA PRO A 33 -5.91 -8.74 -5.32
C PRO A 33 -5.40 -7.32 -5.60
N ILE A 34 -4.38 -7.19 -6.45
CA ILE A 34 -3.80 -5.88 -6.77
C ILE A 34 -4.85 -4.90 -7.33
N SER A 35 -5.79 -5.40 -8.13
CA SER A 35 -6.90 -4.60 -8.66
C SER A 35 -7.84 -4.05 -7.59
N GLN A 36 -7.99 -4.75 -6.45
CA GLN A 36 -8.77 -4.23 -5.32
C GLN A 36 -7.99 -3.14 -4.58
N LEU A 37 -6.67 -3.28 -4.41
CA LEU A 37 -5.83 -2.23 -3.84
C LEU A 37 -5.85 -0.95 -4.69
N MET A 38 -5.80 -1.08 -6.02
CA MET A 38 -5.91 0.07 -6.93
C MET A 38 -7.26 0.79 -6.81
N LYS A 39 -8.37 0.03 -6.73
CA LYS A 39 -9.71 0.60 -6.53
C LYS A 39 -9.87 1.24 -5.15
N MET A 40 -9.24 0.66 -4.13
CA MET A 40 -9.27 1.16 -2.76
C MET A 40 -8.58 2.51 -2.65
N GLY A 41 -7.35 2.66 -3.17
CA GLY A 41 -6.64 3.94 -3.08
C GLY A 41 -7.37 5.06 -3.84
N THR A 42 -7.90 4.76 -5.03
CA THR A 42 -8.66 5.76 -5.82
C THR A 42 -9.98 6.18 -5.17
N ARG A 43 -10.69 5.28 -4.47
CA ARG A 43 -12.00 5.57 -3.85
C ARG A 43 -11.90 6.07 -2.41
N GLU A 44 -11.03 5.47 -1.61
CA GLU A 44 -10.96 5.72 -0.15
C GLU A 44 -9.97 6.82 0.19
N LEU A 45 -8.87 6.93 -0.57
CA LEU A 45 -7.82 7.94 -0.35
C LEU A 45 -7.88 9.08 -1.37
N SER A 46 -8.72 8.98 -2.41
CA SER A 46 -8.79 9.96 -3.51
C SER A 46 -7.45 10.23 -4.19
N ILE A 47 -6.57 9.22 -4.27
CA ILE A 47 -5.24 9.33 -4.89
C ILE A 47 -5.20 8.66 -6.27
N THR A 48 -4.25 9.09 -7.12
CA THR A 48 -4.02 8.40 -8.40
C THR A 48 -3.35 7.03 -8.17
N VAL A 49 -3.46 6.16 -9.16
CA VAL A 49 -2.87 4.82 -9.13
C VAL A 49 -1.35 4.87 -8.94
N ASP A 50 -0.68 5.92 -9.41
CA ASP A 50 0.77 6.08 -9.30
C ASP A 50 1.25 6.12 -7.85
N TYR A 51 0.49 6.78 -6.96
CA TYR A 51 0.81 6.82 -5.53
C TYR A 51 0.67 5.44 -4.88
N ILE A 52 -0.27 4.62 -5.36
CA ILE A 52 -0.47 3.25 -4.89
C ILE A 52 0.69 2.37 -5.37
N ILE A 53 1.07 2.48 -6.65
CA ILE A 53 2.22 1.77 -7.22
C ILE A 53 3.49 2.14 -6.44
N LEU A 54 3.74 3.43 -6.23
CA LEU A 54 4.92 3.90 -5.49
C LEU A 54 4.96 3.33 -4.05
N ALA A 55 3.81 3.28 -3.37
CA ALA A 55 3.72 2.70 -2.03
C ALA A 55 3.95 1.18 -2.05
N LEU A 56 3.39 0.47 -3.03
CA LEU A 56 3.61 -0.96 -3.19
C LEU A 56 5.07 -1.29 -3.51
N ASP A 57 5.70 -0.54 -4.43
CA ASP A 57 7.12 -0.68 -4.76
C ASP A 57 7.98 -0.47 -3.52
N TRP A 58 7.71 0.59 -2.76
CA TRP A 58 8.42 0.86 -1.51
C TRP A 58 8.25 -0.28 -0.49
N LEU A 59 7.01 -0.74 -0.25
CA LEU A 59 6.73 -1.84 0.67
C LEU A 59 7.38 -3.16 0.23
N TYR A 60 7.44 -3.41 -1.09
CA TYR A 60 8.09 -4.59 -1.65
C TYR A 60 9.61 -4.53 -1.46
N ILE A 61 10.23 -3.37 -1.75
CA ILE A 61 11.67 -3.16 -1.59
C ILE A 61 12.13 -3.36 -0.14
N ILE A 62 11.33 -2.95 0.84
CA ILE A 62 11.64 -3.16 2.27
C ILE A 62 11.21 -4.54 2.79
N SER A 63 10.78 -5.45 1.90
CA SER A 63 10.31 -6.79 2.23
C SER A 63 9.11 -6.84 3.17
N ALA A 64 8.29 -5.79 3.25
CA ALA A 64 7.06 -5.79 4.05
C ALA A 64 5.93 -6.58 3.39
N ILE A 65 5.92 -6.63 2.06
CA ILE A 65 4.93 -7.37 1.25
C ILE A 65 5.62 -8.19 0.16
N SER A 66 4.89 -9.16 -0.37
CA SER A 66 5.21 -9.89 -1.59
C SER A 66 4.03 -9.88 -2.56
N TYR A 67 4.30 -10.25 -3.80
CA TYR A 67 3.33 -10.28 -4.90
C TYR A 67 3.50 -11.55 -5.73
N ASN A 68 2.38 -12.23 -6.04
CA ASN A 68 2.38 -13.49 -6.81
C ASN A 68 1.73 -13.35 -8.21
N SER A 69 1.93 -12.20 -8.87
CA SER A 69 1.29 -11.87 -10.17
C SER A 69 -0.24 -11.65 -10.11
N LYS A 70 -0.89 -11.84 -8.95
CA LYS A 70 -2.33 -11.61 -8.78
C LYS A 70 -2.67 -10.85 -7.50
N GLU A 71 -2.02 -11.24 -6.41
CA GLU A 71 -2.33 -10.77 -5.07
C GLU A 71 -1.08 -10.25 -4.37
N VAL A 72 -1.28 -9.19 -3.60
CA VAL A 72 -0.31 -8.65 -2.66
C VAL A 72 -0.59 -9.26 -1.29
N PHE A 73 0.45 -9.63 -0.55
CA PHE A 73 0.34 -10.22 0.78
C PHE A 73 1.47 -9.77 1.69
N ILE A 74 1.20 -9.70 2.99
CA ILE A 74 2.21 -9.34 3.98
C ILE A 74 3.24 -10.47 4.08
N ASN A 75 4.51 -10.11 4.10
CA ASN A 75 5.57 -11.05 4.46
C ASN A 75 5.52 -11.22 5.97
N GLU A 76 5.07 -12.38 6.43
CA GLU A 76 5.25 -12.74 7.84
C GLU A 76 6.74 -13.00 8.05
N ILE A 77 7.42 -12.06 8.68
CA ILE A 77 8.74 -12.32 9.26
C ILE A 77 8.45 -13.25 10.44
N GLY A 78 8.61 -14.55 10.19
CA GLY A 78 8.64 -15.58 11.23
C GLY A 78 9.91 -15.48 12.05
#